data_AF-A0A9E1UCB6-F1
#
_entry.id   AF-A0A9E1UCB6-F1
#
_cell.length_a   1.000
_cell.length_b   1.000
_cell.length_c   1.000
_cell.angle_alpha   90.00
_cell.angle_beta   90.00
_cell.angle_gamma   90.00
#
_symmetry.space_group_name_H-M   'P 1'
#
loop_
_entity.id
_entity.type
_entity.pdbx_description
1 polymer ?
#
loop_
_entity_poly.entity_id
_entity_poly.type
_entity_poly.pdbx_seq_one_letter_code
_entity_poly.pdbx_strand_id
1 'polypeptide(L)'
;LFGMLGYFSIPEGQFSLNPFSGEGFNALGIRNNFRVIAQLGIVALGAGMLIISGEFDLSVGSMIGFAGGCMAMILKWGFAVIIPYPSFADSFTIEGFRLFEIQNVSPLTAILITLCLTLSFGWFQGWFIVKSGISSFIVTLGGLFFLRGLTEVSYRAFNKTEDQTAGSTTVTDLPDIKSIIEVPGLGEMEREAAKSLPNDQLLAVLKTAPEATVAKLTEQLSYANEKVAATKTILQESRMLQSMQRSLDNAIQSGNEAMQKMLQAKIDSGLQVPEVKAKAVTDFDLAKAFIDTLPTARPVAEFFGGDILKPLFDWLYYTVDWNVNNFGNQFAPGLYACVMIWLIMALFCYIVLSKTQAGNWIYSTGGNLSAARANGVPTNRVKISLFVFTAFCATMFAACQVFEVNTADTAKGNLKELEAIAAAVIGGVVLTGGFGTILGILLGTIIFGIAKEAFFYIPGIDGSFYRVFLGAVLVSAALTNENIRKRIIGSA
;
A
#
# COMPACT_ATOMS: atom_id res chain seq x y z
N LEU A 1 -16.67 5.49 -12.77
CA LEU A 1 -15.58 4.84 -12.01
C LEU A 1 -15.95 4.62 -10.55
N PHE A 2 -16.13 5.66 -9.73
CA PHE A 2 -16.64 5.49 -8.36
C PHE A 2 -17.92 4.65 -8.30
N GLY A 3 -18.94 4.98 -9.12
CA GLY A 3 -20.17 4.18 -9.16
C GLY A 3 -19.99 2.73 -9.62
N MET A 4 -18.96 2.45 -10.44
CA MET A 4 -18.65 1.08 -10.86
C MET A 4 -17.97 0.31 -9.75
N LEU A 5 -16.98 0.91 -9.07
CA LEU A 5 -16.28 0.28 -7.94
C LEU A 5 -17.28 -0.23 -6.91
N GLY A 6 -18.25 0.60 -6.56
CA GLY A 6 -19.25 0.21 -5.59
C GLY A 6 -20.32 -0.74 -6.11
N TYR A 7 -20.88 -0.51 -7.31
CA TYR A 7 -21.88 -1.42 -7.87
C TYR A 7 -21.33 -2.84 -8.09
N PHE A 8 -20.10 -2.96 -8.61
CA PHE A 8 -19.49 -4.26 -8.86
C PHE A 8 -19.02 -4.95 -7.59
N SER A 9 -18.67 -4.19 -6.55
CA SER A 9 -18.32 -4.77 -5.24
C SER A 9 -19.51 -5.22 -4.40
N ILE A 10 -20.74 -5.27 -4.96
CA ILE A 10 -21.90 -5.81 -4.24
C ILE A 10 -21.78 -7.35 -4.21
N PRO A 11 -21.86 -8.01 -3.03
CA PRO A 11 -21.76 -9.45 -2.93
C PRO A 11 -22.79 -10.21 -3.77
N GLU A 12 -22.41 -11.38 -4.29
CA GLU A 12 -23.32 -12.23 -5.08
C GLU A 12 -24.59 -12.59 -4.28
N GLY A 13 -25.75 -12.39 -4.93
CA GLY A 13 -27.07 -12.62 -4.31
C GLY A 13 -27.68 -11.39 -3.63
N GLN A 14 -26.98 -10.25 -3.58
CA GLN A 14 -27.54 -8.96 -3.15
C GLN A 14 -27.71 -8.04 -4.36
N PHE A 15 -28.90 -7.44 -4.52
CA PHE A 15 -29.15 -6.43 -5.54
C PHE A 15 -29.34 -5.07 -4.88
N SER A 16 -28.52 -4.09 -5.28
CA SER A 16 -28.69 -2.71 -4.87
C SER A 16 -28.32 -1.78 -6.02
N LEU A 17 -29.19 -0.81 -6.29
CA LEU A 17 -28.92 0.28 -7.24
C LEU A 17 -28.10 1.41 -6.60
N ASN A 18 -27.87 1.37 -5.28
CA ASN A 18 -27.04 2.35 -4.60
C ASN A 18 -25.56 2.01 -4.85
N PRO A 19 -24.81 2.84 -5.59
CA PRO A 19 -23.40 2.59 -5.85
C PRO A 19 -22.53 2.66 -4.59
N PHE A 20 -23.05 3.05 -3.43
CA PHE A 20 -22.29 3.09 -2.18
C PHE A 20 -22.53 1.87 -1.27
N SER A 21 -23.35 0.91 -1.70
CA SER A 21 -23.66 -0.27 -0.89
C SER A 21 -22.69 -1.43 -1.05
N GLY A 22 -21.76 -1.35 -2.00
CA GLY A 22 -20.79 -2.43 -2.22
C GLY A 22 -19.56 -2.35 -1.33
N GLU A 23 -18.83 -3.46 -1.26
CA GLU A 23 -17.66 -3.62 -0.38
C GLU A 23 -16.54 -2.61 -0.65
N GLY A 24 -16.45 -2.07 -1.88
CA GLY A 24 -15.47 -1.04 -2.23
C GLY A 24 -15.68 0.29 -1.51
N PHE A 25 -16.89 0.55 -0.98
CA PHE A 25 -17.23 1.76 -0.24
C PHE A 25 -17.50 1.54 1.24
N ASN A 26 -17.30 0.34 1.78
CA ASN A 26 -17.26 0.18 3.24
C ASN A 26 -15.92 0.69 3.81
N ALA A 27 -15.80 0.76 5.13
CA ALA A 27 -14.60 1.30 5.78
C ALA A 27 -13.30 0.58 5.39
N LEU A 28 -13.34 -0.75 5.22
CA LEU A 28 -12.19 -1.54 4.79
C LEU A 28 -11.87 -1.32 3.31
N GLY A 29 -12.89 -1.25 2.45
CA GLY A 29 -12.76 -0.95 1.03
C GLY A 29 -12.12 0.42 0.80
N ILE A 30 -12.60 1.47 1.49
CA ILE A 30 -11.98 2.80 1.44
C ILE A 30 -10.52 2.73 1.90
N ARG A 31 -10.25 2.10 3.04
CA ARG A 31 -8.88 1.92 3.56
C ARG A 31 -7.95 1.25 2.52
N ASN A 32 -8.38 0.17 1.89
CA ASN A 32 -7.59 -0.57 0.91
C ASN A 32 -7.44 0.17 -0.43
N ASN A 33 -8.49 0.83 -0.91
CA ASN A 33 -8.43 1.62 -2.13
C ASN A 33 -7.43 2.77 -2.00
N PHE A 34 -7.51 3.53 -0.90
CA PHE A 34 -6.58 4.63 -0.64
C PHE A 34 -5.14 4.16 -0.43
N ARG A 35 -4.93 2.95 0.10
CA ARG A 35 -3.59 2.33 0.16
C ARG A 35 -2.96 2.22 -1.23
N VAL A 36 -3.69 1.63 -2.18
CA VAL A 36 -3.20 1.39 -3.54
C VAL A 36 -3.03 2.70 -4.30
N ILE A 37 -3.99 3.62 -4.17
CA ILE A 37 -3.92 4.97 -4.75
C ILE A 37 -2.71 5.72 -4.24
N ALA A 38 -2.47 5.74 -2.93
CA ALA A 38 -1.36 6.50 -2.33
C ALA A 38 0.00 5.93 -2.74
N GLN A 39 0.15 4.61 -2.71
CA GLN A 39 1.34 3.93 -3.19
C GLN A 39 1.61 4.26 -4.67
N LEU A 40 0.62 4.13 -5.54
CA LEU A 40 0.77 4.53 -6.94
C LEU A 40 1.12 6.02 -7.07
N GLY A 41 0.49 6.86 -6.26
CA GLY A 41 0.64 8.31 -6.27
C GLY A 41 2.04 8.77 -5.92
N ILE A 42 2.70 8.13 -4.96
CA ILE A 42 4.10 8.39 -4.63
C ILE A 42 4.99 8.23 -5.87
N VAL A 43 4.79 7.14 -6.62
CA VAL A 43 5.57 6.85 -7.83
C VAL A 43 5.17 7.77 -8.98
N ALA A 44 3.87 8.06 -9.13
CA ALA A 44 3.33 8.95 -10.16
C ALA A 44 3.80 10.39 -10.01
N LEU A 45 4.08 10.87 -8.78
CA LEU A 45 4.70 12.18 -8.56
C LEU A 45 6.10 12.24 -9.16
N GLY A 46 6.93 11.23 -8.89
CA GLY A 46 8.28 11.12 -9.46
C GLY A 46 8.23 11.01 -10.99
N ALA A 47 7.44 10.07 -11.51
CA ALA A 47 7.28 9.87 -12.95
C ALA A 47 6.75 11.12 -13.64
N GLY A 48 5.69 11.74 -13.10
CA GLY A 48 5.08 12.93 -13.67
C GLY A 48 6.03 14.13 -13.71
N MET A 49 6.77 14.40 -12.63
CA MET A 49 7.77 15.47 -12.61
C MET A 49 8.89 15.25 -13.64
N LEU A 50 9.33 14.00 -13.80
CA LEU A 50 10.35 13.66 -14.79
C LEU A 50 9.81 13.83 -16.23
N ILE A 51 8.58 13.39 -16.51
CA ILE A 51 7.93 13.56 -17.82
C ILE A 51 7.77 15.04 -18.16
N ILE A 52 7.43 15.89 -17.20
CA ILE A 52 7.35 17.35 -17.43
C ILE A 52 8.70 17.91 -17.90
N SER A 53 9.83 17.33 -17.48
CA SER A 53 11.17 17.70 -17.97
C SER A 53 11.54 17.11 -19.34
N GLY A 54 10.67 16.30 -19.93
CA GLY A 54 10.87 15.64 -21.22
C GLY A 54 11.63 14.31 -21.15
N GLU A 55 11.69 13.67 -19.97
CA GLU A 55 12.41 12.42 -19.75
C GLU A 55 11.48 11.32 -19.20
N PHE A 56 11.89 10.07 -19.38
CA PHE A 56 11.18 8.88 -18.89
C PHE A 56 12.09 7.99 -18.03
N ASP A 57 11.55 7.45 -16.95
CA ASP A 57 12.21 6.46 -16.08
C ASP A 57 11.38 5.19 -15.95
N LEU A 58 11.78 4.15 -16.68
CA LEU A 58 11.19 2.82 -16.56
C LEU A 58 11.76 2.03 -15.38
N SER A 59 12.95 2.38 -14.91
CA SER A 59 13.63 1.64 -13.85
C SER A 59 12.99 1.84 -12.47
N VAL A 60 12.07 2.79 -12.32
CA VAL A 60 11.38 3.06 -11.05
C VAL A 60 10.68 1.81 -10.48
N GLY A 61 10.16 0.93 -11.34
CA GLY A 61 9.57 -0.34 -10.93
C GLY A 61 10.60 -1.30 -10.33
N SER A 62 11.75 -1.50 -10.98
CA SER A 62 12.80 -2.35 -10.41
C SER A 62 13.44 -1.73 -9.16
N MET A 63 13.53 -0.39 -9.09
CA MET A 63 14.00 0.32 -7.90
C MET A 63 13.11 0.08 -6.69
N ILE A 64 11.79 -0.06 -6.86
CA ILE A 64 10.88 -0.42 -5.76
C ILE A 64 11.24 -1.79 -5.17
N GLY A 65 11.39 -2.80 -6.03
CA GLY A 65 11.73 -4.16 -5.60
C GLY A 65 13.12 -4.24 -4.96
N PHE A 66 14.09 -3.52 -5.54
CA PHE A 66 15.44 -3.39 -5.00
C PHE A 66 15.44 -2.69 -3.63
N ALA A 67 14.78 -1.53 -3.52
CA ALA A 67 14.70 -0.76 -2.28
C ALA A 67 14.02 -1.57 -1.16
N GLY A 68 12.89 -2.22 -1.46
CA GLY A 68 12.19 -3.06 -0.48
C GLY A 68 13.07 -4.20 0.00
N GLY A 69 13.86 -4.78 -0.91
CA GLY A 69 14.79 -5.85 -0.61
C GLY A 69 15.97 -5.45 0.24
N CYS A 70 16.68 -4.41 -0.16
CA CYS A 70 17.76 -3.86 0.64
C CYS A 70 17.26 -3.56 2.05
N MET A 71 16.11 -2.90 2.17
CA MET A 71 15.54 -2.55 3.47
C MET A 71 15.18 -3.78 4.30
N ALA A 72 14.50 -4.77 3.70
CA ALA A 72 14.16 -6.00 4.39
C ALA A 72 15.39 -6.81 4.83
N MET A 73 16.39 -6.97 3.96
CA MET A 73 17.62 -7.68 4.30
C MET A 73 18.39 -6.97 5.42
N ILE A 74 18.46 -5.64 5.37
CA ILE A 74 19.12 -4.83 6.40
C ILE A 74 18.40 -4.96 7.76
N LEU A 75 17.07 -4.96 7.75
CA LEU A 75 16.28 -5.11 8.98
C LEU A 75 16.35 -6.53 9.56
N LYS A 76 16.44 -7.55 8.70
CA LYS A 76 16.44 -8.96 9.13
C LYS A 76 17.82 -9.47 9.54
N TRP A 77 18.86 -9.12 8.80
CA TRP A 77 20.20 -9.68 8.96
C TRP A 77 21.28 -8.64 9.28
N GLY A 78 20.89 -7.37 9.43
CA GLY A 78 21.83 -6.28 9.59
C GLY A 78 22.46 -5.84 8.26
N PHE A 79 23.35 -4.86 8.34
CA PHE A 79 24.07 -4.32 7.18
C PHE A 79 25.55 -4.65 7.28
N ALA A 80 26.09 -5.32 6.26
CA ALA A 80 27.51 -5.57 6.15
C ALA A 80 28.05 -5.17 4.77
N VAL A 81 29.20 -4.51 4.75
CA VAL A 81 29.96 -4.26 3.52
C VAL A 81 31.00 -5.36 3.38
N ILE A 82 30.81 -6.21 2.38
CA ILE A 82 31.66 -7.37 2.12
C ILE A 82 32.45 -7.12 0.85
N ILE A 83 33.79 -7.14 0.94
CA ILE A 83 34.66 -7.19 -0.24
C ILE A 83 34.87 -8.67 -0.59
N PRO A 84 34.38 -9.13 -1.75
CA PRO A 84 34.68 -10.48 -2.21
C PRO A 84 36.16 -10.59 -2.58
N TYR A 85 36.86 -11.61 -2.10
CA TYR A 85 38.19 -11.99 -2.54
C TYR A 85 38.22 -13.47 -2.98
N PRO A 86 38.96 -13.81 -4.04
CA PRO A 86 39.13 -15.19 -4.44
C PRO A 86 40.03 -15.91 -3.43
N SER A 87 39.52 -16.97 -2.82
CA SER A 87 40.27 -17.89 -1.97
C SER A 87 40.65 -19.14 -2.78
N PHE A 88 41.90 -19.56 -2.64
CA PHE A 88 42.47 -20.72 -3.34
C PHE A 88 42.91 -21.82 -2.36
N ALA A 89 42.45 -21.77 -1.11
CA ALA A 89 42.92 -22.67 -0.06
C ALA A 89 42.57 -24.15 -0.35
N ASP A 90 41.33 -24.44 -0.75
CA ASP A 90 40.86 -25.81 -1.04
C ASP A 90 40.16 -25.95 -2.41
N SER A 91 39.43 -24.93 -2.86
CA SER A 91 38.81 -24.83 -4.20
C SER A 91 38.55 -23.35 -4.55
N PHE A 92 38.33 -23.02 -5.83
CA PHE A 92 38.00 -21.63 -6.21
C PHE A 92 36.67 -21.22 -5.57
N THR A 93 36.77 -20.50 -4.46
CA THR A 93 35.63 -20.01 -3.69
C THR A 93 35.79 -18.50 -3.52
N ILE A 94 34.67 -17.79 -3.62
CA ILE A 94 34.63 -16.35 -3.37
C ILE A 94 34.31 -16.18 -1.89
N GLU A 95 35.32 -15.88 -1.09
CA GLU A 95 35.17 -15.54 0.32
C GLU A 95 34.94 -14.03 0.48
N GLY A 96 34.38 -13.62 1.61
CA GLY A 96 33.98 -12.24 1.85
C GLY A 96 34.70 -11.63 3.04
N PHE A 97 35.59 -10.66 2.80
CA PHE A 97 36.16 -9.85 3.89
C PHE A 97 35.11 -8.82 4.34
N ARG A 98 34.64 -8.92 5.58
CA ARG A 98 33.67 -7.99 6.16
C ARG A 98 34.40 -6.72 6.61
N LEU A 99 34.27 -5.64 5.85
CA LEU A 99 34.86 -4.33 6.21
C LEU A 99 34.14 -3.69 7.39
N PHE A 100 32.82 -3.85 7.44
CA PHE A 100 31.95 -3.17 8.39
C PHE A 100 30.66 -3.99 8.54
N GLU A 101 30.18 -4.16 9.77
CA GLU A 101 28.96 -4.90 10.09
C GLU A 101 28.17 -4.15 11.16
N ILE A 102 26.88 -3.92 10.90
CA ILE A 102 25.89 -3.44 11.88
C ILE A 102 24.84 -4.52 12.01
N GLN A 103 24.77 -5.19 13.16
CA GLN A 103 23.80 -6.26 13.39
C GLN A 103 22.40 -5.73 13.73
N ASN A 104 22.32 -4.72 14.60
CA ASN A 104 21.03 -4.14 15.03
C ASN A 104 20.79 -2.80 14.32
N VAL A 105 20.16 -2.85 13.16
CA VAL A 105 19.89 -1.66 12.35
C VAL A 105 18.52 -1.10 12.66
N SER A 106 18.46 0.17 13.10
CA SER A 106 17.19 0.85 13.32
C SER A 106 16.42 1.06 12.01
N PRO A 107 15.07 1.15 12.03
CA PRO A 107 14.28 1.46 10.83
C PRO A 107 14.76 2.69 10.07
N LEU A 108 15.15 3.75 10.78
CA LEU A 108 15.67 4.97 10.17
C LEU A 108 16.99 4.70 9.43
N THR A 109 17.91 3.99 10.07
CA THR A 109 19.20 3.64 9.47
C THR A 109 19.03 2.74 8.25
N ALA A 110 18.10 1.78 8.30
CA ALA A 110 17.78 0.90 7.17
C ALA A 110 17.24 1.70 5.97
N ILE A 111 16.33 2.65 6.21
CA ILE A 111 15.82 3.56 5.17
C ILE A 111 16.95 4.41 4.60
N LEU A 112 17.80 5.01 5.44
CA LEU A 112 18.89 5.87 4.99
C LEU A 112 19.92 5.12 4.14
N ILE A 113 20.34 3.93 4.56
CA ILE A 113 21.26 3.09 3.76
C ILE A 113 20.62 2.71 2.43
N THR A 114 19.36 2.26 2.45
CA THR A 114 18.60 1.93 1.24
C THR A 114 18.51 3.13 0.30
N LEU A 115 18.22 4.31 0.84
CA LEU A 115 18.13 5.56 0.11
C LEU A 115 19.48 5.95 -0.50
N CYS A 116 20.60 5.78 0.21
CA CYS A 116 21.93 6.00 -0.38
C CYS A 116 22.16 5.09 -1.60
N LEU A 117 21.79 3.81 -1.53
CA LEU A 117 21.94 2.86 -2.65
C LEU A 117 21.05 3.23 -3.83
N THR A 118 19.77 3.52 -3.60
CA THR A 118 18.80 3.83 -4.65
C THR A 118 19.08 5.19 -5.29
N LEU A 119 19.39 6.23 -4.50
CA LEU A 119 19.73 7.55 -5.01
C LEU A 119 21.02 7.52 -5.83
N SER A 120 22.00 6.70 -5.45
CA SER A 120 23.22 6.52 -6.24
C SER A 120 22.91 5.90 -7.61
N PHE A 121 21.99 4.95 -7.67
CA PHE A 121 21.54 4.35 -8.92
C PHE A 121 20.75 5.34 -9.80
N GLY A 122 19.83 6.11 -9.21
CA GLY A 122 19.11 7.19 -9.90
C GLY A 122 20.06 8.27 -10.43
N TRP A 123 21.03 8.68 -9.61
CA TRP A 123 22.08 9.63 -10.02
C TRP A 123 22.91 9.07 -11.18
N PHE A 124 23.34 7.81 -11.11
CA PHE A 124 24.13 7.16 -12.14
C PHE A 124 23.37 7.12 -13.48
N GLN A 125 22.10 6.71 -13.47
CA GLN A 125 21.27 6.69 -14.67
C GLN A 125 21.11 8.10 -15.26
N GLY A 126 20.76 9.09 -14.43
CA GLY A 126 20.61 10.47 -14.89
C GLY A 126 21.92 11.04 -15.45
N TRP A 127 23.05 10.77 -14.78
CA TRP A 127 24.37 11.19 -15.24
C TRP A 127 24.73 10.54 -16.57
N PHE A 128 24.47 9.23 -16.71
CA PHE A 128 24.75 8.48 -17.92
C PHE A 128 23.93 9.01 -19.09
N ILE A 129 22.63 9.28 -18.91
CA ILE A 129 21.74 9.88 -19.92
C ILE A 129 22.27 11.24 -20.38
N VAL A 130 22.56 12.12 -19.41
CA VAL A 130 23.00 13.49 -19.71
C VAL A 130 24.37 13.51 -20.39
N LYS A 131 25.29 12.61 -20.02
CA LYS A 131 26.64 12.55 -20.57
C LYS A 131 26.69 11.86 -21.94
N SER A 132 25.93 10.79 -22.12
CA SER A 132 25.94 10.01 -23.36
C SER A 132 25.05 10.61 -24.46
N GLY A 133 24.02 11.38 -24.09
CA GLY A 133 23.01 11.87 -25.03
C GLY A 133 22.05 10.79 -25.54
N ILE A 134 22.09 9.58 -24.97
CA ILE A 134 21.18 8.49 -25.31
C ILE A 134 19.79 8.81 -24.73
N SER A 135 18.73 8.39 -25.43
CA SER A 135 17.36 8.49 -24.93
C SER A 135 17.20 7.83 -23.55
N SER A 136 16.56 8.52 -22.60
CA SER A 136 16.36 7.99 -21.25
C SER A 136 15.58 6.68 -21.23
N PHE A 137 14.68 6.49 -22.20
CA PHE A 137 13.91 5.26 -22.33
C PHE A 137 14.82 4.04 -22.45
N ILE A 138 15.86 4.12 -23.29
CA ILE A 138 16.80 3.00 -23.51
C ILE A 138 17.62 2.74 -22.26
N VAL A 139 18.19 3.79 -21.66
CA VAL A 139 19.03 3.67 -20.47
C VAL A 139 18.25 3.09 -19.30
N THR A 140 17.02 3.57 -19.07
CA THR A 140 16.19 3.15 -17.94
C THR A 140 15.53 1.80 -18.17
N LEU A 141 15.28 1.39 -19.41
CA LEU A 141 14.91 0.01 -19.74
C LEU A 141 16.06 -0.96 -19.45
N GLY A 142 17.29 -0.59 -19.82
CA GLY A 142 18.48 -1.37 -19.47
C GLY A 142 18.67 -1.45 -17.95
N GLY A 143 18.52 -0.31 -17.25
CA GLY A 143 18.57 -0.22 -15.79
C GLY A 143 17.46 -1.04 -15.12
N LEU A 144 16.26 -1.07 -15.69
CA LEU A 144 15.13 -1.90 -15.23
C LEU A 144 15.53 -3.37 -15.20
N PHE A 145 15.97 -3.93 -16.34
CA PHE A 145 16.31 -5.35 -16.43
C PHE A 145 17.54 -5.71 -15.59
N PHE A 146 18.56 -4.85 -15.60
CA PHE A 146 19.76 -5.03 -14.80
C PHE A 146 19.42 -5.10 -13.30
N LEU A 147 18.73 -4.09 -12.78
CA LEU A 147 18.44 -4.01 -11.34
C LEU A 147 17.42 -5.07 -10.92
N ARG A 148 16.41 -5.38 -11.75
CA ARG A 148 15.44 -6.46 -11.47
C ARG A 148 16.14 -7.81 -11.40
N GLY A 149 16.96 -8.14 -12.40
CA GLY A 149 17.73 -9.39 -12.43
C GLY A 149 18.70 -9.49 -11.25
N LEU A 150 19.44 -8.42 -10.95
CA LEU A 150 20.35 -8.37 -9.80
C LEU A 150 19.60 -8.61 -8.49
N THR A 151 18.48 -7.93 -8.29
CA THR A 151 17.67 -8.05 -7.07
C THR A 151 17.13 -9.47 -6.90
N GLU A 152 16.56 -10.06 -7.95
CA GLU A 152 16.05 -11.43 -7.89
C GLU A 152 17.16 -12.43 -7.57
N VAL A 153 18.32 -12.33 -8.22
CA VAL A 153 19.46 -13.21 -7.93
C VAL A 153 19.94 -13.04 -6.49
N SER A 154 20.06 -11.81 -6.00
CA SER A 154 20.45 -11.54 -4.61
C SER A 154 19.45 -12.15 -3.63
N TYR A 155 18.15 -11.95 -3.80
CA TYR A 155 17.14 -12.54 -2.91
C TYR A 155 17.23 -14.05 -2.86
N ARG A 156 17.34 -14.71 -4.03
CA ARG A 156 17.47 -16.17 -4.10
C ARG A 156 18.75 -16.67 -3.44
N ALA A 157 19.83 -15.88 -3.47
CA ALA A 157 21.09 -16.24 -2.83
C ALA A 157 21.00 -16.16 -1.31
N PHE A 158 20.31 -15.14 -0.76
CA PHE A 158 20.18 -14.95 0.68
C PHE A 158 19.04 -15.75 1.33
N ASN A 159 17.93 -16.00 0.64
CA ASN A 159 16.76 -16.74 1.15
C ASN A 159 16.88 -18.26 1.02
N LYS A 160 18.07 -18.85 1.23
CA LYS A 160 18.22 -20.31 1.19
C LYS A 160 17.83 -20.92 2.53
N THR A 161 16.58 -21.33 2.66
CA THR A 161 16.17 -22.30 3.69
C THR A 161 16.56 -23.71 3.24
N GLU A 162 16.92 -24.61 4.16
CA GLU A 162 17.41 -25.97 3.84
C GLU A 162 16.45 -26.78 2.92
N ASP A 163 15.14 -26.49 2.95
CA ASP A 163 14.11 -27.16 2.14
C ASP A 163 13.80 -26.50 0.78
N GLN A 164 14.36 -25.32 0.45
CA GLN A 164 14.04 -24.62 -0.81
C GLN A 164 15.13 -24.86 -1.88
N THR A 165 14.82 -25.68 -2.89
CA THR A 165 15.71 -25.98 -4.04
C THR A 165 15.95 -24.78 -4.97
N ALA A 166 15.09 -23.76 -4.92
CA ALA A 166 15.31 -22.43 -5.50
C ALA A 166 14.85 -21.40 -4.47
N GLY A 167 15.77 -20.61 -3.92
CA GLY A 167 15.43 -19.61 -2.88
C GLY A 167 14.31 -18.68 -3.31
N SER A 168 13.51 -18.19 -2.35
CA SER A 168 12.40 -17.29 -2.63
C SER A 168 12.87 -15.89 -3.09
N THR A 169 12.14 -15.27 -4.03
CA THR A 169 12.26 -13.83 -4.35
C THR A 169 11.50 -12.94 -3.36
N THR A 170 11.03 -13.51 -2.25
CA THR A 170 10.37 -12.81 -1.15
C THR A 170 11.16 -13.00 0.14
N VAL A 171 11.36 -11.91 0.88
CA VAL A 171 11.83 -11.97 2.27
C VAL A 171 10.59 -11.97 3.15
N THR A 172 10.28 -13.14 3.72
CA THR A 172 9.22 -13.31 4.72
C THR A 172 9.78 -13.19 6.13
N ASP A 173 8.89 -13.11 7.11
CA ASP A 173 9.24 -13.16 8.54
C ASP A 173 10.14 -11.99 8.97
N LEU A 174 9.87 -10.78 8.46
CA LEU A 174 10.43 -9.61 9.11
C LEU A 174 9.74 -9.43 10.47
N PRO A 175 10.50 -9.07 11.52
CA PRO A 175 9.88 -8.70 12.79
C PRO A 175 8.88 -7.58 12.56
N ASP A 176 7.73 -7.62 13.24
CA ASP A 176 6.74 -6.54 13.17
C ASP A 176 7.22 -5.35 14.00
N ILE A 177 8.20 -4.62 13.45
CA ILE A 177 8.96 -3.62 14.20
C ILE A 177 8.05 -2.50 14.73
N LYS A 178 6.97 -2.16 14.02
CA LYS A 178 5.99 -1.16 14.48
C LYS A 178 5.16 -1.63 15.68
N SER A 179 4.99 -2.93 15.84
CA SER A 179 4.24 -3.52 16.96
C SER A 179 5.11 -3.73 18.20
N ILE A 180 6.39 -3.38 18.17
CA ILE A 180 7.23 -3.37 19.38
C ILE A 180 6.80 -2.20 20.27
N ILE A 181 6.41 -2.50 21.50
CA ILE A 181 5.94 -1.54 22.50
C ILE A 181 6.78 -1.66 23.78
N GLU A 182 6.84 -0.56 24.53
CA GLU A 182 7.43 -0.56 25.87
C GLU A 182 6.33 -0.89 26.90
N VAL A 183 6.37 -2.10 27.43
CA VAL A 183 5.38 -2.56 28.43
C VAL A 183 5.85 -2.14 29.83
N PRO A 184 5.01 -1.42 30.60
CA PRO A 184 5.37 -0.97 31.95
C PRO A 184 5.86 -2.13 32.83
N GLY A 185 7.13 -2.06 33.27
CA GLY A 185 7.76 -3.05 34.14
C GLY A 185 8.31 -4.31 33.45
N LEU A 186 8.07 -4.51 32.14
CA LEU A 186 8.54 -5.69 31.39
C LEU A 186 9.48 -5.35 30.21
N GLY A 187 9.60 -4.08 29.83
CA GLY A 187 10.51 -3.62 28.78
C GLY A 187 9.92 -3.73 27.37
N GLU A 188 10.78 -3.71 26.35
CA GLU A 188 10.35 -3.79 24.94
C GLU A 188 9.92 -5.22 24.56
N MET A 189 8.71 -5.36 24.03
CA MET A 189 8.23 -6.62 23.45
C MET A 189 7.21 -6.38 22.33
N GLU A 190 6.93 -7.41 21.54
CA GLU A 190 5.90 -7.33 20.49
C GLU A 190 4.49 -7.25 21.10
N ARG A 191 3.61 -6.42 20.52
CA ARG A 191 2.26 -6.15 21.02
C ARG A 191 1.40 -7.42 21.18
N GLU A 192 1.48 -8.34 20.22
CA GLU A 192 0.74 -9.61 20.30
C GLU A 192 1.34 -10.55 21.36
N ALA A 193 2.66 -10.52 21.55
CA ALA A 193 3.31 -11.22 22.67
C ALA A 193 2.93 -10.60 24.03
N ALA A 194 2.75 -9.28 24.10
CA ALA A 194 2.27 -8.60 25.30
C ALA A 194 0.83 -9.00 25.66
N LYS A 195 -0.04 -9.17 24.66
CA LYS A 195 -1.43 -9.63 24.86
C LYS A 195 -1.54 -11.10 25.29
N SER A 196 -0.53 -11.91 24.99
CA SER A 196 -0.48 -13.33 25.36
C SER A 196 0.26 -13.59 26.67
N LEU A 197 0.63 -12.53 27.40
CA LEU A 197 1.26 -12.64 28.71
C LEU A 197 0.39 -13.42 29.71
N PRO A 198 1.03 -14.07 30.71
CA PRO A 198 0.33 -14.68 31.83
C PRO A 198 -0.64 -13.71 32.53
N ASN A 199 -1.75 -14.25 33.04
CA ASN A 199 -2.86 -13.47 33.61
C ASN A 199 -2.41 -12.53 34.75
N ASP A 200 -1.46 -12.95 35.58
CA ASP A 200 -0.86 -12.15 36.66
C ASP A 200 -0.12 -10.92 36.11
N GLN A 201 0.63 -11.08 35.03
CA GLN A 201 1.36 -9.99 34.39
C GLN A 201 0.41 -9.02 33.66
N LEU A 202 -0.64 -9.53 32.99
CA LEU A 202 -1.66 -8.67 32.38
C LEU A 202 -2.34 -7.76 33.40
N LEU A 203 -2.68 -8.28 34.57
CA LEU A 203 -3.26 -7.49 35.66
C LEU A 203 -2.27 -6.48 36.24
N ALA A 204 -0.98 -6.82 36.30
CA ALA A 204 0.06 -5.88 36.72
C ALA A 204 0.18 -4.71 35.74
N VAL A 205 0.12 -4.98 34.43
CA VAL A 205 0.12 -3.95 33.40
C VAL A 205 -1.12 -3.06 33.52
N LEU A 206 -2.31 -3.64 33.72
CA LEU A 206 -3.55 -2.87 33.89
C LEU A 206 -3.49 -1.91 35.10
N LYS A 207 -2.83 -2.29 36.20
CA LYS A 207 -2.65 -1.42 37.38
C LYS A 207 -1.85 -0.15 37.10
N THR A 208 -1.06 -0.13 36.03
CA THR A 208 -0.30 1.06 35.62
C THR A 208 -1.13 2.03 34.76
N ALA A 209 -2.32 1.61 34.31
CA ALA A 209 -3.18 2.40 33.44
C ALA A 209 -3.87 3.55 34.21
N PRO A 210 -3.96 4.77 33.61
CA PRO A 210 -4.76 5.85 34.19
C PRO A 210 -6.25 5.47 34.29
N GLU A 211 -6.91 5.83 35.39
CA GLU A 211 -8.32 5.51 35.63
C GLU A 211 -9.25 6.00 34.50
N ALA A 212 -8.98 7.20 33.96
CA ALA A 212 -9.73 7.75 32.84
C ALA A 212 -9.64 6.88 31.57
N THR A 213 -8.48 6.29 31.30
CA THR A 213 -8.28 5.39 30.17
C THR A 213 -9.03 4.07 30.38
N VAL A 214 -8.97 3.52 31.60
CA VAL A 214 -9.70 2.29 31.94
C VAL A 214 -11.20 2.50 31.78
N ALA A 215 -11.76 3.59 32.31
CA ALA A 215 -13.18 3.91 32.18
C ALA A 215 -13.62 4.01 30.71
N LYS A 216 -12.84 4.72 29.89
CA LYS A 216 -13.10 4.84 28.45
C LYS A 216 -13.07 3.48 27.74
N LEU A 217 -12.07 2.64 28.05
CA LEU A 217 -11.96 1.31 27.45
C LEU A 217 -13.10 0.38 27.90
N THR A 218 -13.56 0.49 29.15
CA THR A 218 -14.72 -0.27 29.62
C THR A 218 -15.97 0.09 28.84
N GLU A 219 -16.23 1.38 28.62
CA GLU A 219 -17.37 1.85 27.81
C GLU A 219 -17.28 1.33 26.37
N GLN A 220 -16.11 1.49 25.74
CA GLN A 220 -15.86 1.07 24.36
C GLN A 220 -16.01 -0.45 24.15
N LEU A 221 -15.45 -1.26 25.06
CA LEU A 221 -15.56 -2.72 24.98
C LEU A 221 -16.98 -3.19 25.26
N SER A 222 -17.70 -2.54 26.18
CA SER A 222 -19.10 -2.86 26.47
C SER A 222 -19.96 -2.62 25.23
N TYR A 223 -19.82 -1.44 24.62
CA TYR A 223 -20.49 -1.10 23.37
C TYR A 223 -20.19 -2.11 22.26
N ALA A 224 -18.92 -2.44 22.05
CA ALA A 224 -18.53 -3.41 21.02
C ALA A 224 -19.12 -4.80 21.29
N ASN A 225 -19.08 -5.28 22.54
CA ASN A 225 -19.63 -6.58 22.92
C ASN A 225 -21.16 -6.65 22.76
N GLU A 226 -21.88 -5.59 23.11
CA GLU A 226 -23.32 -5.47 22.90
C GLU A 226 -23.67 -5.50 21.41
N LYS A 227 -22.94 -4.72 20.61
CA LYS A 227 -23.13 -4.66 19.15
C LYS A 227 -22.86 -6.00 18.49
N VAL A 228 -21.77 -6.67 18.85
CA VAL A 228 -21.44 -8.03 18.36
C VAL A 228 -22.53 -9.03 18.74
N ALA A 229 -23.08 -8.93 19.95
CA ALA A 229 -24.14 -9.82 20.41
C ALA A 229 -25.45 -9.59 19.63
N ALA A 230 -25.84 -8.34 19.42
CA ALA A 230 -26.98 -7.97 18.58
C ALA A 230 -26.80 -8.46 17.13
N THR A 231 -25.64 -8.20 16.52
CA THR A 231 -25.34 -8.66 15.16
C THR A 231 -25.31 -10.18 15.04
N LYS A 232 -24.76 -10.90 16.04
CA LYS A 232 -24.78 -12.36 16.07
C LYS A 232 -26.19 -12.93 16.13
N THR A 233 -27.09 -12.30 16.89
CA THR A 233 -28.51 -12.70 16.96
C THR A 233 -29.17 -12.59 15.59
N ILE A 234 -29.01 -11.45 14.92
CA ILE A 234 -29.50 -11.21 13.55
C ILE A 234 -28.89 -12.21 12.54
N LEU A 235 -27.59 -12.51 12.68
CA LEU A 235 -26.90 -13.50 11.85
C LEU A 235 -27.45 -14.92 12.05
N GLN A 236 -27.79 -15.30 13.27
CA GLN A 236 -28.38 -16.60 13.55
C GLN A 236 -29.80 -16.70 12.97
N GLU A 237 -30.61 -15.66 13.11
CA GLU A 237 -31.94 -15.55 12.50
C GLU A 237 -31.87 -15.68 10.97
N SER A 238 -31.02 -14.88 10.32
CA SER A 238 -30.85 -14.91 8.87
C SER A 238 -30.34 -16.25 8.35
N ARG A 239 -29.39 -16.90 9.04
CA ARG A 239 -28.92 -18.26 8.69
C ARG A 239 -30.01 -19.30 8.83
N MET A 240 -30.83 -19.23 9.88
CA MET A 240 -31.97 -20.14 10.05
C MET A 240 -33.01 -19.93 8.94
N LEU A 241 -33.36 -18.67 8.62
CA LEU A 241 -34.25 -18.34 7.50
C LEU A 241 -33.73 -18.90 6.18
N GLN A 242 -32.45 -18.67 5.86
CA GLN A 242 -31.85 -19.14 4.62
C GLN A 242 -31.81 -20.67 4.54
N SER A 243 -31.51 -21.36 5.65
CA SER A 243 -31.59 -22.82 5.71
C SER A 243 -33.00 -23.32 5.45
N MET A 244 -34.02 -22.68 6.03
CA MET A 244 -35.42 -23.05 5.82
C MET A 244 -35.89 -22.78 4.39
N GLN A 245 -35.47 -21.65 3.80
CA GLN A 245 -35.72 -21.35 2.39
C GLN A 245 -35.11 -22.39 1.46
N ARG A 246 -33.85 -22.78 1.68
CA ARG A 246 -33.22 -23.87 0.91
C ARG A 246 -33.96 -25.20 1.07
N SER A 247 -34.41 -25.53 2.29
CA SER A 247 -35.23 -26.72 2.52
C SER A 247 -36.60 -26.63 1.83
N LEU A 248 -37.20 -25.44 1.76
CA LEU A 248 -38.45 -25.19 1.03
C LEU A 248 -38.24 -25.35 -0.47
N ASP A 249 -37.19 -24.78 -1.05
CA ASP A 249 -36.85 -24.92 -2.47
C ASP A 249 -36.64 -26.38 -2.86
N ASN A 250 -35.94 -27.15 -2.02
CA ASN A 250 -35.78 -28.59 -2.20
C ASN A 250 -37.12 -29.35 -2.09
N ALA A 251 -38.00 -28.94 -1.17
CA ALA A 251 -39.35 -29.50 -1.02
C ALA A 251 -40.26 -29.17 -2.21
N ILE A 252 -40.08 -28.01 -2.84
CA ILE A 252 -40.73 -27.60 -4.09
C ILE A 252 -40.24 -28.48 -5.24
N GLN A 253 -38.92 -28.64 -5.39
CA GLN A 253 -38.33 -29.48 -6.45
C GLN A 253 -38.70 -30.96 -6.32
N SER A 254 -38.86 -31.47 -5.09
CA SER A 254 -39.25 -32.85 -4.82
C SER A 254 -40.77 -33.09 -4.81
N GLY A 255 -41.60 -32.05 -5.01
CA GLY A 255 -43.05 -32.17 -5.07
C GLY A 255 -43.74 -32.52 -3.74
N ASN A 256 -43.08 -32.33 -2.60
CA ASN A 256 -43.65 -32.67 -1.28
C ASN A 256 -44.50 -31.52 -0.71
N GLU A 257 -45.77 -31.46 -1.11
CA GLU A 257 -46.71 -30.38 -0.74
C GLU A 257 -46.94 -30.23 0.78
N ALA A 258 -46.88 -31.34 1.54
CA ALA A 258 -47.06 -31.31 2.99
C ALA A 258 -45.88 -30.61 3.68
N MET A 259 -44.65 -30.89 3.23
CA MET A 259 -43.44 -30.26 3.75
C MET A 259 -43.34 -28.80 3.32
N GLN A 260 -43.80 -28.46 2.11
CA GLN A 260 -43.89 -27.07 1.63
C GLN A 260 -44.80 -26.23 2.53
N LYS A 261 -46.04 -26.67 2.77
CA LYS A 261 -46.99 -25.94 3.64
C LYS A 261 -46.47 -25.79 5.07
N MET A 262 -45.83 -26.84 5.61
CA MET A 262 -45.26 -26.79 6.97
C MET A 262 -44.09 -25.79 7.07
N LEU A 263 -43.17 -25.79 6.11
CA LEU A 263 -42.02 -24.89 6.09
C LEU A 263 -42.45 -23.44 5.82
N GLN A 264 -43.40 -23.23 4.92
CA GLN A 264 -43.96 -21.91 4.63
C GLN A 264 -44.65 -21.33 5.88
N ALA A 265 -45.50 -22.11 6.55
CA ALA A 265 -46.17 -21.66 7.78
C ALA A 265 -45.17 -21.33 8.90
N LYS A 266 -44.05 -22.06 9.00
CA LYS A 266 -42.98 -21.76 9.97
C LYS A 266 -42.23 -20.47 9.64
N ILE A 267 -41.94 -20.21 8.37
CA ILE A 267 -41.32 -18.96 7.92
C ILE A 267 -42.26 -17.78 8.22
N ASP A 268 -43.55 -17.91 7.91
CA ASP A 268 -44.56 -16.87 8.11
C ASP A 268 -44.84 -16.59 9.60
N SER A 269 -44.69 -17.60 10.47
CA SER A 269 -44.88 -17.44 11.92
C SER A 269 -43.77 -16.66 12.64
N GLY A 270 -42.66 -16.38 11.95
CA GLY A 270 -41.48 -15.72 12.52
C GLY A 270 -40.61 -16.67 13.36
N LEU A 271 -39.30 -16.61 13.15
CA LEU A 271 -38.34 -17.39 13.92
C LEU A 271 -38.00 -16.68 15.23
N GLN A 272 -38.25 -17.35 16.36
CA GLN A 272 -37.73 -16.90 17.66
C GLN A 272 -36.35 -17.52 17.87
N VAL A 273 -35.31 -16.74 17.61
CA VAL A 273 -33.94 -17.11 17.97
C VAL A 273 -33.66 -16.56 19.37
N PRO A 274 -33.10 -17.37 20.30
CA PRO A 274 -32.71 -16.86 21.60
C PRO A 274 -31.65 -15.77 21.43
N GLU A 275 -31.87 -14.62 22.05
CA GLU A 275 -30.95 -13.48 21.98
C GLU A 275 -29.58 -13.86 22.54
N VAL A 276 -28.53 -13.59 21.75
CA VAL A 276 -27.15 -13.79 22.20
C VAL A 276 -26.84 -12.73 23.23
N LYS A 277 -26.50 -13.15 24.46
CA LYS A 277 -26.08 -12.22 25.51
C LYS A 277 -24.70 -11.63 25.24
N ALA A 278 -24.54 -10.34 25.50
CA ALA A 278 -23.25 -9.66 25.42
C ALA A 278 -22.24 -10.26 26.40
N LYS A 279 -20.99 -10.40 25.96
CA LYS A 279 -19.88 -10.82 26.83
C LYS A 279 -19.59 -9.68 27.81
N ALA A 280 -19.57 -9.99 29.11
CA ALA A 280 -19.13 -9.03 30.12
C ALA A 280 -17.65 -8.68 29.92
N VAL A 281 -17.32 -7.40 30.07
CA VAL A 281 -15.94 -6.92 29.98
C VAL A 281 -15.17 -7.41 31.21
N THR A 282 -14.11 -8.18 30.98
CA THR A 282 -13.23 -8.67 32.05
C THR A 282 -11.99 -7.78 32.21
N ASP A 283 -11.35 -7.81 33.37
CA ASP A 283 -10.07 -7.11 33.59
C ASP A 283 -8.98 -7.55 32.60
N PHE A 284 -9.03 -8.81 32.14
CA PHE A 284 -8.11 -9.30 31.11
C PHE A 284 -8.39 -8.68 29.74
N ASP A 285 -9.66 -8.46 29.40
CA ASP A 285 -10.03 -7.76 28.16
C ASP A 285 -9.59 -6.29 28.22
N LEU A 286 -9.73 -5.64 29.40
CA LEU A 286 -9.23 -4.29 29.64
C LEU A 286 -7.71 -4.20 29.56
N ALA A 287 -6.99 -5.17 30.12
CA ALA A 287 -5.53 -5.23 30.05
C ALA A 287 -5.04 -5.31 28.58
N LYS A 288 -5.67 -6.18 27.78
CA LYS A 288 -5.35 -6.32 26.35
C LYS A 288 -5.68 -5.05 25.55
N ALA A 289 -6.82 -4.44 25.82
CA ALA A 289 -7.21 -3.19 25.18
C ALA A 289 -6.30 -2.02 25.59
N PHE A 290 -5.83 -1.98 26.84
CA PHE A 290 -4.86 -1.01 27.30
C PHE A 290 -3.51 -1.18 26.60
N ILE A 291 -3.05 -2.43 26.41
CA ILE A 291 -1.85 -2.73 25.63
C ILE A 291 -1.96 -2.18 24.21
N ASP A 292 -3.13 -2.20 23.57
CA ASP A 292 -3.34 -1.60 22.25
C ASP A 292 -3.20 -0.07 22.22
N THR A 293 -3.39 0.60 23.36
CA THR A 293 -3.18 2.05 23.48
C THR A 293 -1.73 2.47 23.64
N LEU A 294 -0.83 1.54 23.99
CA LEU A 294 0.57 1.85 24.21
C LEU A 294 1.27 2.26 22.89
N PRO A 295 2.05 3.35 22.89
CA PRO A 295 2.76 3.82 21.71
C PRO A 295 3.85 2.82 21.31
N THR A 296 4.20 2.83 20.02
CA THR A 296 5.33 2.03 19.54
C THR A 296 6.66 2.55 20.14
N ALA A 297 7.60 1.65 20.39
CA ALA A 297 8.99 2.00 20.66
C ALA A 297 9.73 2.44 19.38
N ARG A 298 9.15 2.20 18.20
CA ARG A 298 9.77 2.40 16.88
C ARG A 298 8.96 3.39 16.03
N PRO A 299 9.00 4.69 16.34
CA PRO A 299 8.11 5.70 15.74
C PRO A 299 8.30 5.83 14.22
N VAL A 300 9.49 5.56 13.70
CA VAL A 300 9.75 5.60 12.25
C VAL A 300 9.02 4.46 11.53
N ALA A 301 8.96 3.26 12.12
CA ALA A 301 8.22 2.15 11.53
C ALA A 301 6.71 2.43 11.53
N GLU A 302 6.18 3.04 12.61
CA GLU A 302 4.77 3.48 12.65
C GLU A 302 4.49 4.62 11.65
N PHE A 303 5.42 5.56 11.46
CA PHE A 303 5.27 6.65 10.48
C PHE A 303 5.10 6.13 9.04
N PHE A 304 5.77 5.04 8.67
CA PHE A 304 5.68 4.45 7.32
C PHE A 304 4.62 3.35 7.18
N GLY A 305 4.39 2.55 8.22
CA GLY A 305 3.57 1.34 8.17
C GLY A 305 2.36 1.30 9.11
N GLY A 306 2.12 2.37 9.87
CA GLY A 306 1.02 2.48 10.83
C GLY A 306 -0.28 3.03 10.25
N ASP A 307 -1.19 3.40 11.15
CA ASP A 307 -2.53 3.90 10.84
C ASP A 307 -2.71 5.37 11.24
N ILE A 308 -3.27 6.16 10.35
CA ILE A 308 -3.65 7.55 10.54
C ILE A 308 -5.18 7.69 10.66
N LEU A 309 -5.65 8.83 11.16
CA LEU A 309 -7.07 9.14 11.31
C LEU A 309 -7.86 8.15 12.18
N LYS A 310 -7.21 7.45 13.12
CA LYS A 310 -7.88 6.55 14.08
C LYS A 310 -9.09 7.20 14.77
N PRO A 311 -9.01 8.45 15.29
CA PRO A 311 -10.16 9.09 15.93
C PRO A 311 -11.38 9.27 15.01
N LEU A 312 -11.15 9.50 13.71
CA LEU A 312 -12.23 9.61 12.73
C LEU A 312 -12.88 8.24 12.48
N PHE A 313 -12.08 7.17 12.37
CA PHE A 313 -12.59 5.81 12.18
C PHE A 313 -13.29 5.27 13.43
N ASP A 314 -12.85 5.67 14.62
CA ASP A 314 -13.54 5.42 15.87
C ASP A 314 -14.89 6.15 15.90
N TRP A 315 -14.93 7.43 15.54
CA TRP A 315 -16.19 8.17 15.42
C TRP A 315 -17.15 7.49 14.41
N LEU A 316 -16.64 7.08 13.25
CA LEU A 316 -17.43 6.33 12.26
C LEU A 316 -17.94 4.97 12.78
N TYR A 317 -17.32 4.40 13.82
CA TYR A 317 -17.76 3.15 14.44
C TYR A 317 -18.73 3.36 15.60
N TYR A 318 -18.39 4.22 16.56
CA TYR A 318 -19.13 4.42 17.80
C TYR A 318 -20.35 5.33 17.64
N THR A 319 -20.34 6.27 16.68
CA THR A 319 -21.45 7.23 16.53
C THR A 319 -22.23 7.09 15.23
N VAL A 320 -21.57 6.72 14.12
CA VAL A 320 -22.19 6.68 12.77
C VAL A 320 -22.59 5.27 12.35
N ASP A 321 -22.12 4.23 13.04
CA ASP A 321 -22.37 2.81 12.71
C ASP A 321 -21.94 2.37 11.29
N TRP A 322 -21.10 3.15 10.63
CA TRP A 322 -20.66 2.87 9.26
C TRP A 322 -19.40 1.98 9.21
N ASN A 323 -18.50 2.10 10.19
CA ASN A 323 -17.25 1.33 10.27
C ASN A 323 -17.43 -0.02 10.98
N VAL A 324 -18.46 -0.77 10.62
CA VAL A 324 -18.86 -2.03 11.28
C VAL A 324 -18.73 -3.18 10.30
N ASN A 325 -18.14 -4.31 10.72
CA ASN A 325 -18.07 -5.51 9.90
C ASN A 325 -19.33 -6.39 10.07
N ASN A 326 -19.43 -7.47 9.30
CA ASN A 326 -20.56 -8.40 9.37
C ASN A 326 -20.76 -9.06 10.74
N PHE A 327 -19.82 -8.93 11.67
CA PHE A 327 -19.88 -9.49 13.02
C PHE A 327 -20.11 -8.45 14.11
N GLY A 328 -20.27 -7.16 13.77
CA GLY A 328 -20.49 -6.08 14.74
C GLY A 328 -19.20 -5.42 15.28
N ASN A 329 -18.02 -5.92 14.88
CA ASN A 329 -16.72 -5.34 15.28
C ASN A 329 -16.36 -4.14 14.39
N GLN A 330 -15.45 -3.29 14.89
CA GLN A 330 -14.83 -2.24 14.08
C GLN A 330 -14.12 -2.86 12.87
N PHE A 331 -14.41 -2.35 11.67
CA PHE A 331 -13.92 -2.99 10.45
C PHE A 331 -12.53 -2.50 10.02
N ALA A 332 -12.28 -1.21 10.17
CA ALA A 332 -11.00 -0.58 9.86
C ALA A 332 -10.56 0.32 11.03
N PRO A 333 -9.32 0.21 11.52
CA PRO A 333 -8.84 1.06 12.61
C PRO A 333 -8.42 2.46 12.14
N GLY A 334 -8.27 2.70 10.84
CA GLY A 334 -7.78 3.97 10.27
C GLY A 334 -7.47 3.87 8.78
N LEU A 335 -6.84 4.91 8.22
CA LEU A 335 -6.17 4.82 6.91
C LEU A 335 -4.71 4.44 7.08
N TYR A 336 -4.11 3.82 6.07
CA TYR A 336 -2.68 3.53 6.09
C TYR A 336 -1.84 4.80 6.00
N ALA A 337 -0.70 4.84 6.71
CA ALA A 337 0.21 5.98 6.74
C ALA A 337 0.79 6.37 5.37
N CYS A 338 0.82 5.44 4.40
CA CYS A 338 1.21 5.73 3.03
C CYS A 338 0.38 6.86 2.38
N VAL A 339 -0.88 7.05 2.79
CA VAL A 339 -1.74 8.15 2.34
C VAL A 339 -1.18 9.49 2.81
N MET A 340 -0.76 9.59 4.07
CA MET A 340 -0.13 10.79 4.61
C MET A 340 1.20 11.09 3.88
N ILE A 341 2.05 10.07 3.69
CA ILE A 341 3.33 10.22 2.99
C ILE A 341 3.11 10.74 1.57
N TRP A 342 2.14 10.16 0.85
CA TRP A 342 1.78 10.61 -0.48
C TRP A 342 1.34 12.07 -0.50
N LEU A 343 0.46 12.49 0.42
CA LEU A 343 -0.02 13.89 0.48
C LEU A 343 1.09 14.88 0.88
N ILE A 344 1.98 14.51 1.80
CA ILE A 344 3.16 15.31 2.16
C ILE A 344 4.07 15.47 0.93
N MET A 345 4.36 14.38 0.23
CA MET A 345 5.18 14.42 -0.99
C MET A 345 4.50 15.23 -2.08
N ALA A 346 3.19 15.11 -2.25
CA ALA A 346 2.43 15.87 -3.22
C ALA A 346 2.48 17.38 -2.92
N LEU A 347 2.31 17.76 -1.64
CA LEU A 347 2.43 19.15 -1.22
C LEU A 347 3.85 19.69 -1.47
N PHE A 348 4.89 18.90 -1.15
CA PHE A 348 6.27 19.24 -1.44
C PHE A 348 6.49 19.44 -2.96
N CYS A 349 6.04 18.49 -3.79
CA CYS A 349 6.14 18.59 -5.24
C CYS A 349 5.38 19.81 -5.77
N TYR A 350 4.21 20.12 -5.20
CA TYR A 350 3.41 21.28 -5.59
C TYR A 350 4.17 22.58 -5.31
N ILE A 351 4.77 22.71 -4.12
CA ILE A 351 5.58 23.87 -3.77
C ILE A 351 6.77 23.99 -4.73
N VAL A 352 7.52 22.89 -4.95
CA VAL A 352 8.67 22.89 -5.86
C VAL A 352 8.26 23.30 -7.27
N LEU A 353 7.21 22.68 -7.83
CA LEU A 353 6.82 22.88 -9.21
C LEU A 353 6.13 24.24 -9.45
N SER A 354 5.33 24.73 -8.51
CA SER A 354 4.50 25.94 -8.69
C SER A 354 5.03 27.19 -8.02
N LYS A 355 5.95 27.07 -7.04
CA LYS A 355 6.41 28.21 -6.22
C LYS A 355 7.92 28.43 -6.22
N THR A 356 8.71 27.58 -6.87
CA THR A 356 10.19 27.72 -6.87
C THR A 356 10.79 27.86 -8.26
N GLN A 357 12.03 28.36 -8.32
CA GLN A 357 12.81 28.44 -9.56
C GLN A 357 13.06 27.06 -10.19
N ALA A 358 13.16 26.01 -9.38
CA ALA A 358 13.31 24.64 -9.88
C ALA A 358 12.11 24.26 -10.77
N GLY A 359 10.88 24.65 -10.42
CA GLY A 359 9.70 24.44 -11.25
C GLY A 359 9.84 25.08 -12.64
N ASN A 360 10.23 26.36 -12.72
CA ASN A 360 10.48 27.05 -13.99
C ASN A 360 11.56 26.33 -14.81
N TRP A 361 12.63 25.86 -14.17
CA TRP A 361 13.68 25.09 -14.84
C TRP A 361 13.19 23.75 -15.38
N ILE A 362 12.34 23.04 -14.63
CA ILE A 362 11.73 21.76 -15.07
C ILE A 362 10.87 21.99 -16.32
N TYR A 363 9.94 22.95 -16.29
CA TYR A 363 9.08 23.26 -17.44
C TYR A 363 9.88 23.71 -18.66
N SER A 364 10.85 24.62 -18.47
CA SER A 364 11.68 25.11 -19.58
C SER A 364 12.51 23.99 -20.22
N THR A 365 13.04 23.07 -19.42
CA THR A 365 13.84 21.93 -19.89
C THR A 365 13.02 20.99 -20.77
N GLY A 366 11.77 20.70 -20.39
CA GLY A 366 10.89 19.83 -21.18
C GLY A 366 10.20 20.52 -22.36
N GLY A 367 9.94 21.83 -22.28
CA GLY A 367 9.26 22.57 -23.35
C GLY A 367 10.18 22.83 -24.55
N ASN A 368 11.35 23.44 -24.32
CA ASN A 368 12.35 23.66 -25.36
C ASN A 368 13.76 23.65 -24.77
N LEU A 369 14.43 22.51 -24.91
CA LEU A 369 15.77 22.28 -24.35
C LEU A 369 16.81 23.29 -24.86
N SER A 370 16.75 23.64 -26.15
CA SER A 370 17.71 24.58 -26.77
C SER A 370 17.51 25.99 -26.24
N ALA A 371 16.26 26.45 -26.13
CA ALA A 371 15.94 27.76 -25.56
C ALA A 371 16.26 27.84 -24.06
N ALA A 372 15.99 26.78 -23.30
CA ALA A 372 16.31 26.72 -21.88
C ALA A 372 17.82 26.85 -21.63
N ARG A 373 18.64 26.16 -22.43
CA ARG A 373 20.11 26.27 -22.37
C ARG A 373 20.60 27.66 -22.75
N ALA A 374 20.02 28.27 -23.78
CA ALA A 374 20.35 29.64 -24.18
C ALA A 374 20.03 30.66 -23.08
N ASN A 375 18.97 30.42 -22.29
CA ASN A 375 18.58 31.22 -21.13
C ASN A 375 19.35 30.87 -19.83
N GLY A 376 20.41 30.06 -19.91
CA GLY A 376 21.27 29.73 -18.76
C GLY A 376 20.68 28.72 -17.76
N VAL A 377 19.59 28.02 -18.12
CA VAL A 377 19.02 26.98 -17.25
C VAL A 377 19.98 25.79 -17.16
N PRO A 378 20.31 25.29 -15.96
CA PRO A 378 21.20 24.14 -15.79
C PRO A 378 20.48 22.82 -16.09
N THR A 379 20.02 22.63 -17.33
CA THR A 379 19.16 21.50 -17.77
C THR A 379 19.71 20.14 -17.37
N ASN A 380 21.04 19.98 -17.43
CA ASN A 380 21.74 18.76 -17.08
C ASN A 380 21.56 18.40 -15.60
N ARG A 381 21.65 19.38 -14.70
CA ARG A 381 21.44 19.18 -13.26
C ARG A 381 19.98 18.89 -12.96
N VAL A 382 19.06 19.56 -13.66
CA VAL A 382 17.61 19.34 -13.54
C VAL A 382 17.28 17.88 -13.85
N LYS A 383 17.70 17.37 -15.02
CA LYS A 383 17.46 15.98 -15.43
C LYS A 383 18.01 14.98 -14.41
N ILE A 384 19.28 15.13 -14.00
CA ILE A 384 19.90 14.25 -12.99
C ILE A 384 19.12 14.29 -11.67
N SER A 385 18.75 15.49 -11.19
CA SER A 385 18.01 15.62 -9.93
C SER A 385 16.64 14.95 -9.97
N LEU A 386 15.97 14.92 -11.13
CA LEU A 386 14.68 14.27 -11.29
C LEU A 386 14.79 12.74 -11.31
N PHE A 387 15.86 12.17 -11.90
CA PHE A 387 16.14 10.72 -11.76
C PHE A 387 16.51 10.32 -10.32
N VAL A 388 17.20 11.19 -9.58
CA VAL A 388 17.41 11.00 -8.14
C VAL A 388 16.07 11.06 -7.41
N PHE A 389 15.17 11.97 -7.81
CA PHE A 389 13.85 12.09 -7.20
C PHE A 389 12.92 10.90 -7.51
N THR A 390 12.99 10.30 -8.71
CA THR A 390 12.24 9.06 -8.99
C THR A 390 12.73 7.89 -8.12
N ALA A 391 14.04 7.78 -7.91
CA ALA A 391 14.63 6.80 -6.98
C ALA A 391 14.20 7.04 -5.52
N PHE A 392 14.11 8.31 -5.10
CA PHE A 392 13.55 8.69 -3.80
C PHE A 392 12.10 8.21 -3.66
N CYS A 393 11.25 8.49 -4.67
CA CYS A 393 9.85 8.06 -4.68
C CYS A 393 9.71 6.54 -4.61
N ALA A 394 10.53 5.79 -5.37
CA ALA A 394 10.58 4.33 -5.30
C ALA A 394 10.95 3.82 -3.90
N THR A 395 11.88 4.50 -3.21
CA THR A 395 12.29 4.16 -1.85
C THR A 395 11.19 4.46 -0.83
N MET A 396 10.48 5.58 -0.97
CA MET A 396 9.34 5.92 -0.09
C MET A 396 8.19 4.93 -0.27
N PHE A 397 7.88 4.54 -1.51
CA PHE A 397 6.94 3.45 -1.78
C PHE A 397 7.36 2.17 -1.08
N ALA A 398 8.63 1.77 -1.25
CA ALA A 398 9.15 0.54 -0.68
C ALA A 398 9.14 0.58 0.86
N ALA A 399 9.51 1.71 1.47
CA ALA A 399 9.43 1.89 2.92
C ALA A 399 8.00 1.70 3.43
N CYS A 400 7.02 2.38 2.80
CA CYS A 400 5.61 2.21 3.15
C CYS A 400 5.20 0.74 3.08
N GLN A 401 5.57 0.06 2.00
CA GLN A 401 5.22 -1.34 1.79
C GLN A 401 5.88 -2.25 2.85
N VAL A 402 7.19 -2.11 3.11
CA VAL A 402 7.94 -3.03 3.98
C VAL A 402 7.45 -2.95 5.42
N PHE A 403 7.27 -1.74 5.96
CA PHE A 403 6.76 -1.55 7.33
C PHE A 403 5.26 -1.82 7.46
N GLU A 404 4.52 -1.80 6.35
CA GLU A 404 3.10 -2.11 6.36
C GLU A 404 2.86 -3.62 6.41
N VAL A 405 3.51 -4.40 5.53
CA VAL A 405 3.26 -5.85 5.35
C VAL A 405 4.30 -6.75 6.00
N ASN A 406 5.39 -6.20 6.55
CA ASN A 406 6.49 -6.96 7.14
C ASN A 406 7.05 -8.05 6.19
N THR A 407 7.06 -7.74 4.89
CA THR A 407 7.63 -8.59 3.83
C THR A 407 8.11 -7.74 2.68
N ALA A 408 9.20 -8.15 2.03
CA ALA A 408 9.64 -7.58 0.77
C ALA A 408 9.55 -8.61 -0.35
N ASP A 409 9.14 -8.16 -1.53
CA ASP A 409 8.99 -9.01 -2.72
C ASP A 409 9.42 -8.20 -3.94
N THR A 410 10.33 -8.78 -4.73
CA THR A 410 10.86 -8.13 -5.94
C THR A 410 9.77 -7.84 -6.97
N ALA A 411 8.68 -8.62 -6.97
CA ALA A 411 7.57 -8.45 -7.88
C ALA A 411 6.67 -7.25 -7.55
N LYS A 412 6.80 -6.63 -6.38
CA LYS A 412 5.95 -5.50 -5.94
C LYS A 412 6.11 -4.25 -6.79
N GLY A 413 7.25 -4.13 -7.46
CA GLY A 413 7.53 -3.08 -8.44
C GLY A 413 7.05 -3.38 -9.86
N ASN A 414 6.52 -4.57 -10.15
CA ASN A 414 6.13 -4.94 -11.51
C ASN A 414 4.99 -4.07 -12.03
N LEU A 415 5.17 -3.55 -13.25
CA LEU A 415 4.25 -2.67 -13.96
C LEU A 415 4.06 -1.29 -13.29
N LYS A 416 4.65 -1.03 -12.13
CA LYS A 416 4.49 0.24 -11.41
C LYS A 416 5.02 1.43 -12.19
N GLU A 417 6.06 1.20 -12.99
CA GLU A 417 6.58 2.15 -13.96
C GLU A 417 5.52 2.56 -15.00
N LEU A 418 4.78 1.61 -15.56
CA LEU A 418 3.74 1.87 -16.56
C LEU A 418 2.47 2.45 -15.94
N GLU A 419 2.06 1.94 -14.77
CA GLU A 419 0.91 2.45 -14.01
C GLU A 419 1.13 3.92 -13.61
N ALA A 420 2.34 4.28 -13.15
CA ALA A 420 2.67 5.64 -12.76
C ALA A 420 2.66 6.61 -13.95
N ILE A 421 3.19 6.20 -15.10
CA ILE A 421 3.10 6.98 -16.34
C ILE A 421 1.63 7.16 -16.76
N ALA A 422 0.84 6.08 -16.77
CA ALA A 422 -0.58 6.14 -17.11
C ALA A 422 -1.33 7.12 -16.21
N ALA A 423 -1.15 7.01 -14.89
CA ALA A 423 -1.76 7.89 -13.90
C ALA A 423 -1.39 9.37 -14.12
N ALA A 424 -0.10 9.66 -14.36
CA ALA A 424 0.36 11.02 -14.62
C ALA A 424 -0.24 11.61 -15.92
N VAL A 425 -0.29 10.81 -16.99
CA VAL A 425 -0.83 11.26 -18.29
C VAL A 425 -2.35 11.45 -18.24
N ILE A 426 -3.09 10.55 -17.59
CA ILE A 426 -4.53 10.74 -17.32
C ILE A 426 -4.75 12.03 -16.51
N GLY A 427 -3.81 12.33 -15.61
CA GLY A 427 -3.76 13.59 -14.86
C GLY A 427 -3.41 14.84 -15.69
N GLY A 428 -3.17 14.72 -16.99
CA GLY A 428 -2.88 15.83 -17.90
C GLY A 428 -1.41 16.17 -18.07
N VAL A 429 -0.48 15.29 -17.68
CA VAL A 429 0.94 15.45 -18.00
C VAL A 429 1.20 15.09 -19.47
N VAL A 430 1.93 15.97 -20.17
CA VAL A 430 2.23 15.79 -21.61
C VAL A 430 3.50 14.95 -21.79
N LEU A 431 3.41 13.86 -22.55
CA LEU A 431 4.53 12.92 -22.78
C LEU A 431 5.75 13.57 -23.45
N THR A 432 5.54 14.64 -24.22
CA THR A 432 6.65 15.37 -24.86
C THR A 432 7.37 16.34 -23.92
N GLY A 433 6.90 16.51 -22.68
CA GLY A 433 7.43 17.47 -21.72
C GLY A 433 6.85 18.87 -21.85
N GLY A 434 7.21 19.73 -20.89
CA GLY A 434 6.84 21.15 -20.84
C GLY A 434 5.48 21.47 -20.22
N PHE A 435 4.62 20.48 -19.97
CA PHE A 435 3.26 20.69 -19.44
C PHE A 435 2.83 19.59 -18.47
N GLY A 436 2.14 20.02 -17.40
CA GLY A 436 1.59 19.13 -16.37
C GLY A 436 1.42 19.86 -15.04
N THR A 437 0.65 19.31 -14.10
CA THR A 437 0.48 19.86 -12.75
C THR A 437 0.45 18.75 -11.71
N ILE A 438 0.87 19.06 -10.49
CA ILE A 438 0.82 18.09 -9.38
C ILE A 438 -0.61 17.72 -9.03
N LEU A 439 -1.54 18.69 -9.01
CA LEU A 439 -2.95 18.42 -8.77
C LEU A 439 -3.53 17.47 -9.84
N GLY A 440 -3.14 17.67 -11.11
CA GLY A 440 -3.47 16.76 -12.19
C GLY A 440 -3.00 15.33 -11.93
N ILE A 441 -1.72 15.14 -11.55
CA ILE A 441 -1.15 13.83 -11.20
C ILE A 441 -1.92 13.19 -10.03
N LEU A 442 -2.33 13.95 -9.02
CA LEU A 442 -3.13 13.43 -7.91
C LEU A 442 -4.48 12.91 -8.38
N LEU A 443 -5.21 13.71 -9.15
CA LEU A 443 -6.51 13.32 -9.70
C LEU A 443 -6.39 12.11 -10.64
N GLY A 444 -5.37 12.11 -11.51
CA GLY A 444 -5.08 11.00 -12.41
C GLY A 444 -4.77 9.70 -11.65
N THR A 445 -4.02 9.79 -10.54
CA THR A 445 -3.74 8.66 -9.65
C THR A 445 -4.99 8.13 -8.96
N ILE A 446 -5.87 9.00 -8.46
CA ILE A 446 -7.14 8.59 -7.86
C ILE A 446 -8.02 7.88 -8.90
N ILE A 447 -8.17 8.49 -10.07
CA ILE A 447 -8.97 7.94 -11.18
C ILE A 447 -8.44 6.56 -11.58
N PHE A 448 -7.12 6.46 -11.78
CA PHE A 448 -6.48 5.22 -12.21
C PHE A 448 -6.50 4.14 -11.12
N GLY A 449 -6.21 4.50 -9.87
CA GLY A 449 -6.21 3.55 -8.74
C GLY A 449 -7.60 2.98 -8.47
N ILE A 450 -8.65 3.80 -8.56
CA ILE A 450 -10.03 3.32 -8.49
C ILE A 450 -10.37 2.41 -9.66
N ALA A 451 -9.94 2.76 -10.87
CA ALA A 451 -10.18 1.91 -12.04
C ALA A 451 -9.50 0.54 -11.85
N LYS A 452 -8.26 0.52 -11.35
CA LYS A 452 -7.54 -0.71 -11.04
C LYS A 452 -8.30 -1.60 -10.05
N GLU A 453 -8.71 -1.05 -8.91
CA GLU A 453 -9.45 -1.81 -7.89
C GLU A 453 -10.83 -2.25 -8.41
N ALA A 454 -11.51 -1.42 -9.19
CA ALA A 454 -12.83 -1.75 -9.72
C ALA A 454 -12.83 -3.04 -10.56
N PHE A 455 -11.78 -3.32 -11.34
CA PHE A 455 -11.68 -4.57 -12.13
C PHE A 455 -11.64 -5.83 -11.27
N PHE A 456 -11.08 -5.76 -10.05
CA PHE A 456 -11.04 -6.90 -9.13
C PHE A 456 -12.40 -7.19 -8.49
N TYR A 457 -13.29 -6.20 -8.45
CA TYR A 457 -14.62 -6.37 -7.92
C TYR A 457 -15.64 -6.83 -8.96
N ILE A 458 -15.35 -6.83 -10.27
CA ILE A 458 -16.36 -7.20 -11.28
C ILE A 458 -16.60 -8.73 -11.27
N PRO A 459 -17.81 -9.21 -10.91
CA PRO A 459 -18.09 -10.64 -10.90
C PRO A 459 -17.98 -11.22 -12.31
N GLY A 460 -17.33 -12.38 -12.44
CA GLY A 460 -17.18 -13.10 -13.70
C GLY A 460 -16.15 -12.53 -14.69
N ILE A 461 -15.40 -11.47 -14.33
CA ILE A 461 -14.28 -10.96 -15.13
C ILE A 461 -12.96 -11.35 -14.46
N ASP A 462 -12.05 -11.95 -15.23
CA ASP A 462 -10.70 -12.26 -14.74
C ASP A 462 -9.90 -10.97 -14.50
N GLY A 463 -9.23 -10.88 -13.35
CA GLY A 463 -8.44 -9.71 -12.97
C GLY A 463 -7.35 -9.35 -13.98
N SER A 464 -6.91 -10.27 -14.85
CA SER A 464 -5.94 -10.00 -15.91
C SER A 464 -6.47 -9.05 -16.99
N PHE A 465 -7.80 -8.89 -17.13
CA PHE A 465 -8.39 -7.89 -18.02
C PHE A 465 -7.97 -6.45 -17.66
N TYR A 466 -7.56 -6.21 -16.42
CA TYR A 466 -6.90 -4.97 -16.02
C TYR A 466 -5.70 -4.62 -16.93
N ARG A 467 -4.90 -5.60 -17.35
CA ARG A 467 -3.74 -5.35 -18.23
C ARG A 467 -4.17 -4.92 -19.64
N VAL A 468 -5.29 -5.44 -20.13
CA VAL A 468 -5.90 -5.02 -21.40
C VAL A 468 -6.37 -3.58 -21.29
N PHE A 469 -7.08 -3.25 -20.20
CA PHE A 469 -7.50 -1.89 -19.89
C PHE A 469 -6.32 -0.92 -19.79
N LEU A 470 -5.25 -1.30 -19.09
CA LEU A 470 -4.02 -0.51 -18.96
C LEU A 470 -3.43 -0.19 -20.33
N GLY A 471 -3.30 -1.20 -21.21
CA GLY A 471 -2.79 -1.00 -22.57
C GLY A 471 -3.68 -0.07 -23.39
N ALA A 472 -5.00 -0.27 -23.37
CA ALA A 472 -5.95 0.58 -24.08
C ALA A 472 -5.88 2.04 -23.60
N VAL A 473 -5.89 2.26 -22.29
CA VAL A 473 -5.83 3.60 -21.69
C VAL A 473 -4.52 4.30 -22.02
N LEU A 474 -3.38 3.62 -21.99
CA LEU A 474 -2.10 4.21 -22.37
C LEU A 474 -2.09 4.67 -23.84
N VAL A 475 -2.59 3.84 -24.76
CA VAL A 475 -2.70 4.20 -26.18
C VAL A 475 -3.66 5.36 -26.37
N SER A 476 -4.85 5.31 -25.76
CA SER A 476 -5.83 6.41 -25.83
C SER A 476 -5.24 7.70 -25.27
N ALA A 477 -4.60 7.64 -24.11
CA ALA A 477 -3.96 8.78 -23.46
C ALA A 477 -2.86 9.37 -24.35
N ALA A 478 -2.01 8.54 -24.95
CA ALA A 478 -0.98 8.99 -25.88
C ALA A 478 -1.57 9.66 -27.14
N LEU A 479 -2.62 9.08 -27.74
CA LEU A 479 -3.30 9.65 -28.90
C LEU A 479 -3.98 10.99 -28.56
N THR A 480 -4.65 11.08 -27.42
CA THR A 480 -5.24 12.32 -26.93
C THR A 480 -4.16 13.37 -26.68
N ASN A 481 -3.03 12.99 -26.11
CA ASN A 481 -1.89 13.89 -25.87
C ASN A 481 -1.34 14.46 -27.18
N GLU A 482 -1.15 13.61 -28.19
CA GLU A 482 -0.65 14.04 -29.50
C GLU A 482 -1.65 14.96 -30.22
N ASN A 483 -2.96 14.68 -30.10
CA ASN A 483 -4.00 15.54 -30.65
C ASN A 483 -4.06 16.91 -29.97
N ILE A 484 -3.92 16.95 -28.64
CA ILE A 484 -3.85 18.20 -27.87
C ILE A 484 -2.61 19.00 -28.28
N ARG A 485 -1.45 18.34 -28.37
CA ARG A 485 -0.20 18.95 -28.82
C ARG A 485 -0.35 19.59 -30.20
N LYS A 486 -0.92 18.88 -31.18
CA LYS A 486 -1.16 19.42 -32.54
C LYS A 486 -2.07 20.65 -32.54
N ARG A 487 -3.07 20.68 -31.66
CA ARG A 487 -3.96 21.85 -31.53
C ARG A 487 -3.29 23.07 -30.89
N ILE A 488 -2.39 22.86 -29.93
CA ILE A 488 -1.71 23.95 -29.22
C ILE A 488 -0.54 24.52 -30.05
N ILE A 489 0.25 23.65 -30.68
CA ILE A 489 1.48 24.06 -31.40
C ILE A 489 1.17 24.46 -32.85
N GLY A 490 -0.03 24.12 -33.36
CA GLY A 490 -0.37 24.20 -34.77
C GLY A 490 0.23 23.04 -35.54
N SER A 491 -0.54 22.49 -36.49
CA SER A 491 -0.07 21.44 -37.40
C SER A 491 1.09 21.98 -38.23
N ALA A 492 2.30 21.51 -37.96
CA ALA A 492 3.43 21.64 -38.89
C ALA A 492 3.55 20.36 -39.71
#